data_AF-A0A7Y3UKR9-F1
#
_entry.id   AF-A0A7Y3UKR9-F1
#
_cell.length_a   1.000
_cell.length_b   1.000
_cell.length_c   1.000
_cell.angle_alpha   90.00
_cell.angle_beta   90.00
_cell.angle_gamma   90.00
#
_symmetry.space_group_name_H-M   'P 1'
#
loop_
_entity.id
_entity.type
_entity.pdbx_description
1 polymer ?
#
loop_
_entity_poly.entity_id
_entity_poly.type
_entity_poly.pdbx_seq_one_letter_code
_entity_poly.pdbx_strand_id
1 'polypeptide(L)'
;MYTERRNVNNELVEYVRNSDRSTIPISIKQREYRKVLAWLALGNVADPDPNILEIAKREKIEEVKIEGVRRISLHVPGWDSMETVKLLVSIWNLLDTSSLSTAQGSARDIYLFVVDTAIPSINGMGTVEQVRAVDVRNHPGWPF
;
A
#
# COMPACT_ATOMS: atom_id res chain seq x y z
N MET A 1 -24.21 0.21 -18.05
CA MET A 1 -23.25 -0.38 -17.12
C MET A 1 -22.23 0.68 -16.75
N TYR A 2 -21.88 0.73 -15.48
CA TYR A 2 -20.98 1.74 -14.92
C TYR A 2 -19.96 1.05 -14.04
N THR A 3 -18.74 1.57 -14.00
CA THR A 3 -17.70 1.21 -13.03
C THR A 3 -17.58 2.32 -12.00
N GLU A 4 -17.46 1.98 -10.72
CA GLU A 4 -17.12 2.92 -9.67
C GLU A 4 -15.67 3.36 -9.82
N ARG A 5 -15.39 4.64 -9.54
CA ARG A 5 -14.03 5.10 -9.26
C ARG A 5 -14.00 5.68 -7.86
N ARG A 6 -13.03 5.23 -7.08
CA ARG A 6 -12.85 5.60 -5.69
C ARG A 6 -11.55 6.35 -5.50
N ASN A 7 -11.50 7.23 -4.51
CA ASN A 7 -10.26 7.90 -4.12
C ASN A 7 -9.42 7.00 -3.19
N VAL A 8 -8.25 7.51 -2.78
CA VAL A 8 -7.32 6.86 -1.85
C VAL A 8 -7.97 6.47 -0.51
N ASN A 9 -9.01 7.19 -0.09
CA ASN A 9 -9.76 6.91 1.13
C ASN A 9 -10.85 5.83 0.93
N ASN A 10 -10.96 5.23 -0.27
CA ASN A 10 -12.02 4.30 -0.69
C ASN A 10 -13.41 4.95 -0.76
N GLU A 11 -13.45 6.28 -0.87
CA GLU A 11 -14.69 7.02 -1.08
C GLU A 11 -15.00 7.03 -2.57
N LEU A 12 -16.25 6.71 -2.94
CA LEU A 12 -16.73 6.89 -4.30
C LEU A 12 -16.57 8.36 -4.69
N VAL A 13 -16.00 8.64 -5.86
CA VAL A 13 -15.80 10.01 -6.37
C VAL A 13 -16.38 10.23 -7.76
N GLU A 14 -16.56 9.18 -8.55
CA GLU A 14 -17.24 9.22 -9.83
C GLU A 14 -17.70 7.84 -10.29
N TYR A 15 -18.59 7.83 -11.28
CA TYR A 15 -18.90 6.65 -12.07
C TYR A 15 -18.29 6.80 -13.46
N VAL A 16 -17.75 5.72 -14.02
CA VAL A 16 -17.29 5.65 -15.40
C VAL A 16 -18.32 4.88 -16.20
N ARG A 17 -18.84 5.45 -17.29
CA ARG A 17 -19.73 4.71 -18.19
C ARG A 17 -18.91 3.75 -19.04
N ASN A 18 -19.25 2.47 -19.01
CA ASN A 18 -18.42 1.45 -19.65
C ASN A 18 -18.41 1.55 -21.19
N SER A 19 -19.47 2.09 -21.81
CA SER A 19 -19.61 2.16 -23.26
C SER A 19 -18.68 3.16 -23.94
N ASP A 20 -18.43 4.30 -23.31
CA ASP A 20 -17.69 5.44 -23.89
C ASP A 20 -16.59 5.96 -22.96
N ARG A 21 -16.42 5.34 -21.78
CA ARG A 21 -15.46 5.71 -20.73
C ARG A 21 -15.64 7.13 -20.20
N SER A 22 -16.82 7.74 -20.40
CA SER A 22 -17.14 9.06 -19.83
C SER A 22 -17.13 9.00 -18.31
N THR A 23 -16.48 9.97 -17.68
CA THR A 23 -16.47 10.14 -16.23
C THR A 23 -17.68 10.97 -15.80
N ILE A 24 -18.35 10.54 -14.72
CA ILE A 24 -19.58 11.11 -14.19
C ILE A 24 -19.34 11.38 -12.71
N PRO A 25 -18.86 12.58 -12.35
CA PRO A 25 -18.53 12.92 -10.98
C PRO A 25 -19.79 12.97 -10.11
N ILE A 26 -19.69 12.48 -8.87
CA ILE A 26 -20.80 12.54 -7.90
C ILE A 26 -20.97 13.93 -7.28
N SER A 27 -19.96 14.80 -7.39
CA SER A 27 -19.88 16.10 -6.69
C SER A 27 -20.87 17.15 -7.20
N ILE A 28 -21.60 16.89 -8.29
CA ILE A 28 -22.60 17.81 -8.81
C ILE A 28 -23.80 16.98 -9.30
N LYS A 29 -25.02 17.37 -8.94
CA LYS A 29 -26.31 16.77 -9.39
C LYS A 29 -26.57 16.95 -10.90
N GLN A 30 -25.55 16.73 -11.73
CA GLN A 30 -25.60 16.82 -13.18
C GLN A 30 -26.57 15.79 -13.74
N ARG A 31 -27.12 16.11 -14.92
CA ARG A 31 -28.07 15.25 -15.64
C ARG A 31 -27.55 13.82 -15.79
N GLU A 32 -26.25 13.65 -16.03
CA GLU A 32 -25.63 12.33 -16.20
C GLU A 32 -25.60 11.53 -14.91
N TYR A 33 -25.33 12.15 -13.76
CA TYR A 33 -25.37 11.46 -12.47
C TYR A 33 -26.79 10.96 -12.13
N ARG A 34 -27.83 11.73 -12.48
CA ARG A 34 -29.23 11.27 -12.32
C ARG A 34 -29.54 10.02 -13.16
N LYS A 35 -28.92 9.87 -14.34
CA LYS A 35 -29.05 8.64 -15.15
C LYS A 35 -28.41 7.45 -14.45
N VAL A 36 -27.26 7.64 -13.79
CA VAL A 36 -26.63 6.60 -12.97
C VAL A 36 -27.57 6.19 -11.84
N LEU A 37 -28.11 7.15 -11.09
CA LEU A 37 -29.04 6.87 -9.99
C LEU A 37 -30.31 6.13 -10.46
N ALA A 38 -30.88 6.55 -11.58
CA ALA A 38 -32.05 5.86 -12.17
C ALA A 38 -31.71 4.41 -12.57
N TRP A 39 -30.52 4.19 -13.13
CA TRP A 39 -30.05 2.85 -13.49
C TRP A 39 -29.82 1.97 -12.26
N LEU A 40 -29.22 2.50 -11.19
CA LEU A 40 -29.04 1.80 -9.91
C LEU A 40 -30.39 1.47 -9.26
N ALA A 41 -31.37 2.38 -9.32
CA ALA A 41 -32.71 2.17 -8.77
C ALA A 41 -33.50 1.03 -9.45
N LEU A 42 -33.08 0.59 -10.64
CA LEU A 42 -33.61 -0.60 -11.32
C LEU A 42 -32.99 -1.91 -10.81
N GLY A 43 -32.17 -1.87 -9.75
CA GLY A 43 -31.52 -3.05 -9.16
C GLY A 43 -30.20 -3.43 -9.83
N ASN A 44 -29.66 -2.59 -10.71
CA ASN A 44 -28.33 -2.82 -11.29
C ASN A 44 -27.23 -2.46 -10.29
N VAL A 45 -26.08 -3.12 -10.39
CA VAL A 45 -24.90 -2.88 -9.55
C VAL A 45 -23.76 -2.39 -10.45
N ALA A 46 -23.08 -1.32 -10.02
CA ALA A 46 -21.89 -0.84 -10.72
C ALA A 46 -20.71 -1.79 -10.47
N ASP A 47 -19.84 -1.95 -11.46
CA ASP A 47 -18.61 -2.71 -11.29
C ASP A 47 -17.73 -2.01 -10.24
N PRO A 48 -17.07 -2.75 -9.34
CA PRO A 48 -16.14 -2.15 -8.39
C PRO A 48 -14.97 -1.49 -9.12
N ASP A 49 -14.34 -0.53 -8.46
CA ASP A 49 -13.11 0.08 -8.98
C ASP A 49 -12.02 -1.00 -9.15
N PRO A 50 -11.55 -1.28 -10.38
CA PRO A 50 -10.62 -2.37 -10.63
C PRO A 50 -9.23 -2.12 -10.03
N ASN A 51 -8.89 -0.88 -9.66
CA ASN A 51 -7.56 -0.51 -9.21
C ASN A 51 -7.46 -0.21 -7.72
N ILE A 52 -8.59 -0.16 -7.00
CA ILE A 52 -8.60 0.29 -5.59
C ILE A 52 -7.75 -0.61 -4.68
N LEU A 53 -7.72 -1.92 -4.97
CA LEU A 53 -6.88 -2.87 -4.24
C LEU A 53 -5.38 -2.57 -4.45
N GLU A 54 -4.97 -2.35 -5.69
CA GLU A 54 -3.57 -2.05 -6.03
C GLU A 54 -3.12 -0.69 -5.44
N ILE A 55 -4.01 0.30 -5.44
CA ILE A 55 -3.76 1.59 -4.78
C ILE A 55 -3.54 1.39 -3.27
N ALA A 56 -4.44 0.66 -2.61
CA ALA A 56 -4.33 0.39 -1.17
C ALA A 56 -3.04 -0.37 -0.82
N LYS A 57 -2.65 -1.38 -1.62
CA LYS A 57 -1.39 -2.12 -1.45
C LYS A 57 -0.19 -1.20 -1.53
N ARG A 58 -0.12 -0.37 -2.57
CA ARG A 58 1.00 0.57 -2.77
C ARG A 58 1.14 1.53 -1.60
N GLU A 59 0.05 2.13 -1.14
CA GLU A 59 0.08 3.06 0.01
C GLU A 59 0.55 2.36 1.28
N LYS A 60 0.02 1.17 1.56
CA LYS A 60 0.42 0.40 2.74
C LYS A 60 1.88 -0.06 2.68
N ILE A 61 2.39 -0.40 1.50
CA ILE A 61 3.81 -0.72 1.29
C ILE A 61 4.70 0.48 1.60
N GLU A 62 4.32 1.69 1.17
CA GLU A 62 5.07 2.90 1.50
C GLU A 62 5.04 3.20 3.00
N GLU A 63 3.90 3.00 3.67
CA GLU A 63 3.84 3.09 5.14
C GLU A 63 4.82 2.13 5.83
N VAL A 64 4.87 0.86 5.38
CA VAL A 64 5.80 -0.14 5.91
C VAL A 64 7.25 0.27 5.69
N LYS A 65 7.60 0.78 4.51
CA LYS A 65 8.97 1.25 4.22
C LYS A 65 9.35 2.41 5.13
N ILE A 66 8.46 3.40 5.29
CA ILE A 66 8.70 4.57 6.15
C ILE A 66 8.94 4.12 7.59
N GLU A 67 8.09 3.22 8.12
CA GLU A 67 8.27 2.69 9.47
C GLU A 67 9.55 1.85 9.60
N GLY A 68 9.88 1.05 8.59
CA GLY A 68 11.12 0.28 8.54
C GLY A 68 12.36 1.17 8.62
N VAL A 69 12.42 2.22 7.80
CA VAL A 69 13.48 3.25 7.83
C VAL A 69 13.54 3.95 9.19
N ARG A 70 12.38 4.32 9.75
CA ARG A 70 12.32 4.93 11.09
C ARG A 70 12.94 4.00 12.13
N ARG A 71 12.61 2.71 12.11
CA ARG A 71 13.17 1.72 13.05
C ARG A 71 14.66 1.51 12.83
N ILE A 72 15.11 1.36 11.59
CA ILE A 72 16.53 1.22 11.25
C ILE A 72 17.34 2.41 11.76
N SER A 73 16.87 3.64 11.54
CA SER A 73 17.58 4.85 11.97
C SER A 73 17.67 5.00 13.51
N LEU A 74 16.83 4.32 14.29
CA LEU A 74 16.97 4.23 15.74
C LEU A 74 18.17 3.37 16.17
N HIS A 75 18.53 2.36 15.37
CA HIS A 75 19.70 1.52 15.64
C HIS A 75 20.98 2.12 15.06
N VAL A 76 20.90 2.64 13.82
CA VAL A 76 22.06 3.19 13.10
C VAL A 76 21.69 4.57 12.54
N PRO A 77 22.02 5.67 13.27
CA PRO A 77 21.78 7.02 12.78
C PRO A 77 22.46 7.27 11.43
N GLY A 78 21.73 7.94 10.51
CA GLY A 78 22.18 8.18 9.14
C GLY A 78 21.77 7.10 8.13
N TRP A 79 21.10 6.02 8.59
CA TRP A 79 20.46 5.04 7.72
C TRP A 79 18.99 5.40 7.55
N ASP A 80 18.74 6.45 6.79
CA ASP A 80 17.47 7.16 6.70
C ASP A 80 16.71 6.94 5.39
N SER A 81 17.13 5.94 4.59
CA SER A 81 16.40 5.52 3.39
C SER A 81 16.56 4.03 3.12
N MET A 82 15.57 3.42 2.46
CA MET A 82 15.62 2.02 2.06
C MET A 82 16.75 1.75 1.06
N GLU A 83 17.09 2.73 0.22
CA GLU A 83 18.18 2.66 -0.75
C GLU A 83 19.54 2.58 -0.08
N THR A 84 19.81 3.46 0.90
CA THR A 84 21.04 3.43 1.70
C THR A 84 21.19 2.07 2.39
N VAL A 85 20.12 1.58 2.99
CA VAL A 85 20.14 0.30 3.71
C VAL A 85 20.31 -0.87 2.74
N LYS A 86 19.64 -0.87 1.58
CA LYS A 86 19.79 -1.89 0.54
C LYS A 86 21.24 -2.02 0.07
N LEU A 87 21.89 -0.89 -0.20
CA LEU A 87 23.29 -0.89 -0.63
C LEU A 87 24.18 -1.55 0.45
N LEU A 88 23.96 -1.20 1.71
CA LEU A 88 24.76 -1.69 2.84
C LEU A 88 24.50 -3.19 3.12
N VAL A 89 23.24 -3.62 3.06
CA VAL A 89 22.87 -5.04 3.17
C VAL A 89 23.47 -5.85 2.00
N SER A 90 23.50 -5.30 0.79
CA SER A 90 24.12 -5.97 -0.36
C SER A 90 25.63 -6.17 -0.20
N ILE A 91 26.31 -5.22 0.45
CA ILE A 91 27.72 -5.32 0.80
C ILE A 91 27.93 -6.37 1.90
N TRP A 92 27.02 -6.46 2.88
CA TRP A 92 27.12 -7.47 3.94
C TRP A 92 26.91 -8.90 3.48
N ASN A 93 26.12 -9.13 2.44
CA ASN A 93 26.04 -10.46 1.81
C ASN A 93 27.38 -10.87 1.15
N LEU A 94 28.28 -9.92 0.90
CA LEU A 94 29.62 -10.15 0.34
C LEU A 94 30.74 -10.18 1.39
N LEU A 95 30.45 -9.74 2.62
CA LEU A 95 31.42 -9.69 3.73
C LEU A 95 31.09 -10.74 4.78
N ASP A 96 32.09 -11.14 5.57
CA ASP A 96 31.85 -12.04 6.70
C ASP A 96 30.94 -11.33 7.72
N THR A 97 29.70 -11.81 7.82
CA THR A 97 28.65 -11.28 8.71
C THR A 97 29.02 -11.33 10.19
N SER A 98 30.08 -12.08 10.54
CA SER A 98 30.66 -12.11 11.89
C SER A 98 31.22 -10.75 12.36
N SER A 99 31.42 -9.80 11.44
CA SER A 99 31.96 -8.46 11.73
C SER A 99 30.91 -7.38 12.00
N LEU A 100 29.61 -7.72 11.92
CA LEU A 100 28.53 -6.77 12.18
C LEU A 100 28.44 -6.41 13.66
N SER A 101 28.33 -5.12 13.97
CA SER A 101 27.89 -4.70 15.30
C SER A 101 26.43 -5.13 15.54
N THR A 102 26.02 -5.27 16.80
CA THR A 102 24.63 -5.62 17.14
C THR A 102 23.61 -4.67 16.51
N ALA A 103 23.89 -3.36 16.50
CA ALA A 103 23.01 -2.36 15.88
C ALA A 103 22.86 -2.55 14.36
N GLN A 104 23.95 -2.92 13.69
CA GLN A 104 23.95 -3.23 12.26
C GLN A 104 23.20 -4.52 11.96
N GLY A 105 23.33 -5.54 12.81
CA GLY A 105 22.53 -6.77 12.75
C GLY A 105 21.03 -6.48 12.86
N SER A 106 20.60 -5.73 13.88
CA SER A 106 19.19 -5.34 14.03
C SER A 106 18.67 -4.55 12.83
N ALA A 107 19.45 -3.58 12.32
CA ALA A 107 19.07 -2.82 11.12
C ALA A 107 18.90 -3.72 9.88
N ARG A 108 19.79 -4.70 9.69
CA ARG A 108 19.67 -5.71 8.62
C ARG A 108 18.38 -6.51 8.75
N ASP A 109 18.08 -7.00 9.94
CA ASP A 109 16.93 -7.87 10.16
C ASP A 109 15.62 -7.11 9.97
N ILE A 110 15.57 -5.84 10.38
CA ILE A 110 14.42 -4.95 10.10
C ILE A 110 14.24 -4.77 8.58
N TYR A 111 15.33 -4.52 7.85
CA TYR A 111 15.28 -4.40 6.39
C TYR A 111 14.77 -5.69 5.74
N LEU A 112 15.32 -6.84 6.11
CA LEU A 112 14.90 -8.14 5.57
C LEU A 112 13.44 -8.44 5.90
N PHE A 113 12.98 -8.13 7.11
CA PHE A 113 11.56 -8.23 7.45
C PHE A 113 10.69 -7.37 6.51
N VAL A 114 11.08 -6.13 6.23
CA VAL A 114 10.33 -5.27 5.30
C VAL A 114 10.25 -5.88 3.90
N VAL A 115 11.40 -6.26 3.33
CA VAL A 115 11.48 -6.64 1.91
C VAL A 115 11.04 -8.09 1.64
N ASP A 116 11.32 -9.01 2.56
CA ASP A 116 11.08 -10.44 2.35
C ASP A 116 9.81 -10.94 3.06
N THR A 117 9.26 -10.17 4.01
CA THR A 117 8.07 -10.60 4.78
C THR A 117 6.90 -9.63 4.64
N ALA A 118 7.06 -8.38 5.06
CA ALA A 118 5.94 -7.43 5.15
C ALA A 118 5.38 -7.03 3.78
N ILE A 119 6.25 -6.65 2.84
CA ILE A 119 5.84 -6.28 1.47
C ILE A 119 5.19 -7.48 0.74
N PRO A 120 5.79 -8.69 0.70
CA PRO A 120 5.15 -9.86 0.11
C PRO A 120 3.80 -10.20 0.75
N SER A 121 3.69 -10.08 2.08
CA SER A 121 2.43 -10.30 2.80
C SER A 121 1.31 -9.35 2.32
N ILE A 122 1.61 -8.04 2.22
CA ILE A 122 0.65 -7.05 1.70
C ILE A 122 0.27 -7.36 0.24
N ASN A 123 1.24 -7.71 -0.60
CA ASN A 123 0.99 -8.06 -2.00
C ASN A 123 0.08 -9.30 -2.14
N GLY A 124 0.17 -10.25 -1.21
CA GLY A 124 -0.66 -11.45 -1.16
C GLY A 124 -2.11 -11.21 -0.69
N MET A 125 -2.46 -10.00 -0.22
CA MET A 125 -3.82 -9.71 0.26
C MET A 125 -4.82 -9.55 -0.89
N GLY A 126 -6.03 -10.07 -0.71
CA GLY A 126 -7.06 -10.13 -1.74
C GLY A 126 -8.12 -9.03 -1.68
N THR A 127 -8.15 -8.23 -0.60
CA THR A 127 -9.18 -7.21 -0.36
C THR A 127 -8.59 -5.92 0.21
N VAL A 128 -9.28 -4.80 -0.01
CA VAL A 128 -8.88 -3.49 0.53
C VAL A 128 -8.92 -3.50 2.05
N GLU A 129 -9.90 -4.18 2.64
CA GLU A 129 -10.10 -4.30 4.07
C GLU A 129 -8.94 -5.03 4.74
N GLN A 130 -8.45 -6.13 4.14
CA GLN A 130 -7.27 -6.83 4.61
C GLN A 130 -6.04 -5.93 4.63
N VAL A 131 -5.79 -5.19 3.54
CA VAL A 131 -4.62 -4.30 3.43
C VAL A 131 -4.69 -3.17 4.47
N ARG A 132 -5.87 -2.58 4.67
CA ARG A 132 -6.06 -1.48 5.62
C ARG A 132 -6.00 -1.91 7.08
N ALA A 133 -6.34 -3.15 7.38
CA ALA A 133 -6.26 -3.70 8.73
C ALA A 133 -4.82 -3.88 9.23
N VAL A 134 -3.81 -3.78 8.34
CA VAL A 134 -2.40 -3.86 8.73
C VAL A 134 -2.01 -2.63 9.56
N ASP A 135 -1.82 -2.85 10.86
CA ASP A 135 -1.15 -1.92 11.75
C ASP A 135 0.37 -2.05 11.57
N VAL A 136 0.91 -1.16 10.74
CA VAL A 136 2.34 -1.11 10.41
C VAL A 136 3.20 -0.84 11.64
N ARG A 137 2.74 0.02 12.57
CA ARG A 137 3.56 0.45 13.71
C ARG A 137 3.67 -0.65 14.75
N ASN A 138 2.60 -1.40 14.97
CA ASN A 138 2.53 -2.47 15.96
C ASN A 138 2.57 -3.87 15.34
N HIS A 139 3.12 -4.00 14.13
CA HIS A 139 3.20 -5.29 13.46
C HIS A 139 3.98 -6.31 14.32
N PRO A 140 3.42 -7.48 14.67
CA PRO A 140 4.02 -8.41 15.63
C PRO A 140 5.31 -9.07 15.12
N GLY A 141 5.53 -9.05 13.80
CA GLY A 141 6.72 -9.59 13.15
C GLY A 141 7.93 -8.65 13.11
N TRP A 142 7.85 -7.43 13.65
CA TRP A 142 9.04 -6.57 13.73
C TRP A 142 10.13 -7.24 14.59
N PRO A 143 11.40 -7.26 14.13
CA PRO A 143 12.52 -7.68 14.96
C PRO A 143 12.68 -6.76 16.18
N PHE A 144 13.12 -7.34 17.31
CA PHE A 144 13.41 -6.64 18.56
C PHE A 144 14.78 -5.96 18.54
#